data_AF-A0A7V2PV33-F1
#
_entry.id   AF-A0A7V2PV33-F1
#
_cell.length_a   1.000
_cell.length_b   1.000
_cell.length_c   1.000
_cell.angle_alpha   90.00
_cell.angle_beta   90.00
_cell.angle_gamma   90.00
#
_symmetry.space_group_name_H-M   'P 1'
#
loop_
_entity.id
_entity.type
_entity.pdbx_description
1 polymer ?
#
loop_
_entity_poly.entity_id
_entity_poly.type
_entity_poly.pdbx_seq_one_letter_code
_entity_poly.pdbx_strand_id
1 'polypeptide(L)'
;MKRSFLFLSLLALFVCPTIVNAQSNGDTLPLVFSRDFGYGAGNQIQGTFSLKVKDYEDLERVDYLFDDRVVFSSTEPPFRFQFNTAQFGEGIHSIYAIGTKTDGSTIQSNKITREFISSTEAYSNVGKFIIPLLAIVGIISLGGVMLPLVFGRKKTHQPGVYGAAGGAVCPKCGLPFSRSIFAPNLLIGKLQRCPHCGKWSIVPRASKQALADAELRLASDGKIDINKSTGKDEVRQMIEDSRFEE
;
A
#
# COMPACT_ATOMS: atom_id res chain seq x y z
N MET A 1 10.02 1.12 -52.67
CA MET A 1 8.73 1.79 -52.98
C MET A 1 7.53 1.36 -52.13
N LYS A 2 7.61 0.32 -51.26
CA LYS A 2 6.45 -0.15 -50.45
C LYS A 2 6.36 0.40 -49.01
N ARG A 3 7.36 1.16 -48.53
CA ARG A 3 7.38 1.69 -47.15
C ARG A 3 6.80 3.10 -47.00
N SER A 4 6.72 3.88 -48.08
CA SER A 4 6.12 5.22 -48.04
C SER A 4 4.59 5.22 -48.00
N PHE A 5 3.94 4.15 -48.50
CA PHE A 5 2.48 4.08 -48.51
C PHE A 5 1.87 3.76 -47.13
N LEU A 6 2.64 3.18 -46.21
CA LEU A 6 2.15 2.89 -44.85
C LEU A 6 2.08 4.14 -43.97
N PHE A 7 2.90 5.14 -44.22
CA PHE A 7 2.88 6.40 -43.46
C PHE A 7 1.76 7.36 -43.89
N LEU A 8 1.31 7.29 -45.15
CA LEU A 8 0.21 8.13 -45.63
C LEU A 8 -1.17 7.63 -45.15
N SER A 9 -1.31 6.33 -44.88
CA SER A 9 -2.56 5.73 -44.37
C SER A 9 -2.77 6.00 -42.87
N LEU A 10 -1.70 6.26 -42.10
CA LEU A 10 -1.80 6.50 -40.65
C LEU A 10 -2.14 7.96 -40.32
N LEU A 11 -1.93 8.90 -41.25
CA LEU A 11 -2.25 10.32 -41.07
C LEU A 11 -3.73 10.64 -41.37
N ALA A 12 -4.42 9.80 -42.14
CA ALA A 12 -5.83 9.98 -42.50
C ALA A 12 -6.82 9.57 -41.39
N LEU A 13 -6.36 8.86 -40.34
CA LEU A 13 -7.23 8.45 -39.22
C LEU A 13 -7.41 9.54 -38.14
N PHE A 14 -6.80 10.71 -38.30
CA PHE A 14 -6.82 11.79 -37.30
C PHE A 14 -7.76 12.96 -37.64
N VAL A 15 -8.63 12.80 -38.65
CA VAL A 15 -9.64 13.81 -39.01
C VAL A 15 -11.04 13.20 -38.85
N CYS A 16 -11.39 12.84 -37.61
CA CYS A 16 -12.80 12.79 -37.24
C CYS A 16 -13.25 14.24 -37.02
N PRO A 17 -14.23 14.78 -37.77
CA PRO A 17 -14.87 16.02 -37.37
C PRO A 17 -15.53 15.77 -36.01
N THR A 18 -15.01 16.42 -34.98
CA THR A 18 -15.69 16.52 -33.70
C THR A 18 -16.98 17.28 -33.96
N ILE A 19 -18.11 16.57 -33.96
CA ILE A 19 -19.42 17.20 -33.86
C ILE A 19 -19.45 17.80 -32.46
N VAL A 20 -19.04 19.07 -32.37
CA VAL A 20 -19.23 19.89 -31.18
C VAL A 20 -20.72 20.09 -31.04
N ASN A 21 -21.36 19.29 -30.19
CA ASN A 21 -22.69 19.61 -29.69
C ASN A 21 -22.55 20.96 -28.97
N ALA A 22 -23.05 22.02 -29.61
CA ALA A 22 -23.25 23.30 -28.98
C ALA A 22 -24.20 23.07 -27.79
N GLN A 23 -23.68 23.02 -26.57
CA GLN A 23 -24.51 23.13 -25.39
C GLN A 23 -25.09 24.54 -25.42
N SER A 24 -26.41 24.63 -25.58
CA SER A 24 -27.15 25.86 -25.47
C SER A 24 -26.84 26.48 -24.10
N ASN A 25 -26.10 27.59 -24.10
CA ASN A 25 -25.95 28.48 -22.96
C ASN A 25 -27.30 29.18 -22.71
N GLY A 26 -28.27 28.41 -22.23
CA GLY A 26 -29.39 28.94 -21.48
C GLY A 26 -28.92 29.22 -20.07
N ASP A 27 -29.38 30.32 -19.50
CA ASP A 27 -29.24 30.62 -18.07
C ASP A 27 -29.85 29.42 -17.30
N THR A 28 -28.99 28.56 -16.76
CA THR A 28 -29.40 27.35 -16.03
C THR A 28 -28.98 27.48 -14.58
N LEU A 29 -29.83 27.01 -13.68
CA LEU A 29 -29.57 27.06 -12.25
C LEU A 29 -28.41 26.10 -11.91
N PRO A 30 -27.27 26.58 -11.39
CA PRO A 30 -26.11 25.73 -11.12
C PRO A 30 -26.36 24.83 -9.90
N LEU A 31 -26.66 23.55 -10.16
CA LEU A 31 -26.88 22.53 -9.14
C LEU A 31 -25.63 21.67 -8.96
N VAL A 32 -25.03 21.79 -7.78
CA VAL A 32 -23.88 21.02 -7.35
C VAL A 32 -24.34 19.78 -6.60
N PHE A 33 -23.81 18.63 -6.99
CA PHE A 33 -24.01 17.35 -6.31
C PHE A 33 -22.71 16.90 -5.64
N SER A 34 -22.76 16.64 -4.34
CA SER A 34 -21.62 16.20 -3.54
C SER A 34 -21.96 14.95 -2.75
N ARG A 35 -20.97 14.06 -2.63
CA ARG A 35 -21.03 12.90 -1.74
C ARG A 35 -20.61 13.32 -0.35
N ASP A 36 -21.47 13.10 0.64
CA ASP A 36 -21.14 13.34 2.05
C ASP A 36 -20.53 12.08 2.66
N PHE A 37 -21.19 10.93 2.47
CA PHE A 37 -20.72 9.63 2.96
C PHE A 37 -21.30 8.49 2.15
N GLY A 38 -20.48 7.49 1.79
CA GLY A 38 -20.95 6.25 1.16
C GLY A 38 -20.17 5.82 -0.07
N TYR A 39 -20.75 4.91 -0.83
CA TYR A 39 -20.19 4.37 -2.07
C TYR A 39 -20.47 5.29 -3.26
N GLY A 40 -19.49 5.40 -4.15
CA GLY A 40 -19.67 6.03 -5.45
C GLY A 40 -18.58 5.58 -6.40
N ALA A 41 -18.98 4.90 -7.47
CA ALA A 41 -18.09 4.46 -8.54
C ALA A 41 -18.79 4.63 -9.89
N GLY A 42 -18.23 5.50 -10.74
CA GLY A 42 -18.87 5.87 -12.00
C GLY A 42 -20.25 6.50 -11.74
N ASN A 43 -21.30 5.89 -12.30
CA ASN A 43 -22.67 6.37 -12.17
C ASN A 43 -23.43 5.78 -10.97
N GLN A 44 -22.88 4.74 -10.34
CA GLN A 44 -23.50 4.02 -9.25
C GLN A 44 -23.16 4.66 -7.91
N ILE A 45 -24.18 4.87 -7.08
CA ILE A 45 -24.04 5.49 -5.77
C ILE A 45 -24.89 4.79 -4.70
N GLN A 46 -24.39 4.83 -3.47
CA GLN A 46 -25.15 4.41 -2.30
C GLN A 46 -24.67 5.23 -1.08
N GLY A 47 -25.60 5.76 -0.28
CA GLY A 47 -25.28 6.49 0.95
C GLY A 47 -25.92 7.88 1.02
N THR A 48 -25.24 8.80 1.71
CA THR A 48 -25.71 10.17 1.95
C THR A 48 -25.02 11.16 1.02
N PHE A 49 -25.84 11.99 0.36
CA PHE A 49 -25.42 12.97 -0.63
C PHE A 49 -26.11 14.31 -0.37
N SER A 50 -25.52 15.36 -0.91
CA SER A 50 -26.04 16.72 -0.85
C SER A 50 -26.19 17.31 -2.24
N LEU A 51 -27.30 18.00 -2.45
CA LEU A 51 -27.57 18.91 -3.56
C LEU A 51 -27.49 20.34 -3.04
N LYS A 52 -26.81 21.21 -3.76
CA LYS A 52 -26.66 22.62 -3.40
C LYS A 52 -26.77 23.50 -4.64
N VAL A 53 -27.59 24.53 -4.58
CA VAL A 53 -27.57 25.60 -5.59
C VAL A 53 -26.43 26.56 -5.23
N LYS A 54 -25.58 26.88 -6.20
CA LYS A 54 -24.40 27.74 -5.99
C LYS A 54 -24.59 29.11 -6.64
N ASP A 55 -24.26 30.18 -5.92
CA ASP A 55 -24.09 31.53 -6.50
C ASP A 55 -25.23 31.95 -7.46
N TYR A 56 -26.48 31.91 -6.98
CA TYR A 56 -27.64 32.35 -7.74
C TYR A 56 -28.49 33.29 -6.88
N GLU A 57 -28.69 34.51 -7.37
CA GLU A 57 -29.44 35.59 -6.69
C GLU A 57 -30.93 35.53 -7.06
N ASP A 58 -31.75 36.30 -6.35
CA ASP A 58 -33.19 36.45 -6.61
C ASP A 58 -34.03 35.17 -6.50
N LEU A 59 -33.58 34.15 -5.78
CA LEU A 59 -34.38 32.94 -5.51
C LEU A 59 -35.22 33.09 -4.25
N GLU A 60 -36.52 32.81 -4.39
CA GLU A 60 -37.46 32.70 -3.26
C GLU A 60 -37.62 31.25 -2.80
N ARG A 61 -37.60 30.30 -3.75
CA ARG A 61 -37.75 28.87 -3.46
C ARG A 61 -36.95 28.02 -4.43
N VAL A 62 -36.43 26.91 -3.94
CA VAL A 62 -35.83 25.85 -4.75
C VAL A 62 -36.53 24.53 -4.44
N ASP A 63 -37.15 23.97 -5.47
CA ASP A 63 -37.75 22.63 -5.44
C ASP A 63 -36.75 21.64 -6.03
N TYR A 64 -36.38 20.61 -5.28
CA TYR A 64 -35.51 19.52 -5.71
C TYR A 64 -36.37 18.36 -6.19
N LEU A 65 -36.07 17.83 -7.37
CA LEU A 65 -36.88 16.84 -8.07
C LEU A 65 -36.07 15.60 -8.40
N PHE A 66 -36.64 14.43 -8.11
CA PHE A 66 -36.18 13.13 -8.58
C PHE A 66 -37.26 12.57 -9.50
N ASP A 67 -36.89 12.22 -10.73
CA ASP A 67 -37.81 11.64 -11.73
C ASP A 67 -39.09 12.46 -11.91
N ASP A 68 -38.93 13.77 -12.05
CA ASP A 68 -40.00 14.76 -12.23
C ASP A 68 -40.97 14.90 -11.04
N ARG A 69 -40.65 14.30 -9.88
CA ARG A 69 -41.38 14.48 -8.63
C ARG A 69 -40.57 15.36 -7.66
N VAL A 70 -41.20 16.39 -7.11
CA VAL A 70 -40.61 17.19 -6.01
C VAL A 70 -40.45 16.32 -4.77
N VAL A 71 -39.21 16.20 -4.29
CA VAL A 71 -38.85 15.43 -3.09
C VAL A 71 -38.55 16.33 -1.90
N PHE A 72 -38.17 17.58 -2.15
CA PHE A 72 -37.86 18.56 -1.11
C PHE A 72 -37.98 19.98 -1.66
N SER A 73 -38.39 20.92 -0.83
CA SER A 73 -38.48 22.34 -1.14
C SER A 73 -37.72 23.14 -0.09
N SER A 74 -36.88 24.08 -0.52
CA SER A 74 -36.17 25.02 0.36
C SER A 74 -36.54 26.46 0.02
N THR A 75 -36.84 27.26 1.03
CA THR A 75 -37.21 28.68 0.90
C THR A 75 -36.17 29.63 1.50
N GLU A 76 -35.08 29.09 2.06
CA GLU A 76 -34.05 29.89 2.72
C GLU A 76 -32.64 29.51 2.25
N PRO A 77 -31.75 30.49 2.04
CA PRO A 77 -30.34 30.21 1.77
C PRO A 77 -29.63 29.70 3.04
N PRO A 78 -28.64 28.79 2.91
CA PRO A 78 -28.16 28.18 1.67
C PRO A 78 -29.14 27.11 1.15
N PHE A 79 -29.61 27.26 -0.08
CA PHE A 79 -30.47 26.27 -0.74
C PHE A 79 -29.71 24.95 -0.90
N ARG A 80 -29.95 24.05 0.05
CA ARG A 80 -29.30 22.74 0.16
C ARG A 80 -30.33 21.68 0.54
N PHE A 81 -30.18 20.50 -0.06
CA PHE A 81 -30.91 19.30 0.30
C PHE A 81 -29.94 18.15 0.52
N GLN A 82 -29.93 17.58 1.73
CA GLN A 82 -29.19 16.36 2.04
C GLN A 82 -30.16 15.18 2.07
N PHE A 83 -29.79 14.09 1.41
CA PHE A 83 -30.64 12.91 1.28
C PHE A 83 -29.84 11.61 1.36
N ASN A 84 -30.51 10.52 1.73
CA ASN A 84 -29.93 9.18 1.68
C ASN A 84 -30.57 8.36 0.56
N THR A 85 -29.75 7.71 -0.28
CA THR A 85 -30.24 6.95 -1.45
C THR A 85 -31.16 5.79 -1.06
N ALA A 86 -31.03 5.23 0.15
CA ALA A 86 -31.87 4.12 0.62
C ALA A 86 -33.33 4.54 0.92
N GLN A 87 -33.61 5.85 0.95
CA GLN A 87 -34.97 6.38 1.08
C GLN A 87 -35.73 6.41 -0.26
N PHE A 88 -35.02 6.12 -1.36
CA PHE A 88 -35.55 6.11 -2.71
C PHE A 88 -35.45 4.69 -3.28
N GLY A 89 -36.17 4.44 -4.37
CA GLY A 89 -36.06 3.17 -5.08
C GLY A 89 -34.63 2.92 -5.57
N GLU A 90 -34.29 1.67 -5.84
CA GLU A 90 -33.07 1.33 -6.57
C GLU A 90 -33.30 1.55 -8.07
N GLY A 91 -32.22 1.84 -8.79
CA GLY A 91 -32.23 2.06 -10.24
C GLY A 91 -31.79 3.46 -10.64
N ILE A 92 -32.02 3.80 -11.91
CA ILE A 92 -31.57 5.06 -12.49
C ILE A 92 -32.55 6.17 -12.13
N HIS A 93 -32.04 7.24 -11.51
CA HIS A 93 -32.77 8.44 -11.15
C HIS A 93 -32.24 9.66 -11.90
N SER A 94 -33.15 10.51 -12.37
CA SER A 94 -32.85 11.85 -12.88
C SER A 94 -33.08 12.90 -11.81
N ILE A 95 -32.02 13.58 -11.41
CA ILE A 95 -32.00 14.54 -10.31
C ILE A 95 -31.80 15.94 -10.88
N TYR A 96 -32.66 16.88 -10.51
CA TYR A 96 -32.53 18.29 -10.87
C TYR A 96 -33.28 19.18 -9.87
N ALA A 97 -33.21 20.49 -10.07
CA ALA A 97 -33.91 21.48 -9.27
C ALA A 97 -34.61 22.51 -10.15
N ILE A 98 -35.69 23.08 -9.63
CA ILE A 98 -36.38 24.24 -10.20
C ILE A 98 -36.32 25.36 -9.16
N GLY A 99 -35.72 26.48 -9.54
CA GLY A 99 -35.70 27.70 -8.73
C GLY A 99 -36.85 28.61 -9.14
N THR A 100 -37.66 29.06 -8.19
CA THR A 100 -38.62 30.14 -8.36
C THR A 100 -37.96 31.44 -7.94
N LYS A 101 -37.91 32.41 -8.85
CA LYS A 101 -37.35 33.73 -8.60
C LYS A 101 -38.36 34.65 -7.91
N THR A 102 -37.89 35.77 -7.34
CA THR A 102 -38.74 36.78 -6.69
C THR A 102 -39.74 37.46 -7.63
N ASP A 103 -39.51 37.42 -8.95
CA ASP A 103 -40.45 37.90 -9.98
C ASP A 103 -41.51 36.86 -10.38
N GLY A 104 -41.49 35.67 -9.75
CA GLY A 104 -42.37 34.54 -10.05
C GLY A 104 -41.94 33.67 -11.23
N SER A 105 -40.89 34.06 -11.98
CA SER A 105 -40.35 33.25 -13.06
C SER A 105 -39.60 32.03 -12.51
N THR A 106 -39.51 30.98 -13.33
CA THR A 106 -38.83 29.72 -12.93
C THR A 106 -37.60 29.47 -13.80
N ILE A 107 -36.53 29.00 -13.17
CA ILE A 107 -35.31 28.55 -13.85
C ILE A 107 -35.01 27.09 -13.46
N GLN A 108 -34.67 26.27 -14.45
CA GLN A 108 -34.31 24.87 -14.23
C GLN A 108 -32.80 24.70 -14.12
N SER A 109 -32.37 23.73 -13.31
CA SER A 109 -30.95 23.35 -13.22
C SER A 109 -30.49 22.41 -14.33
N ASN A 110 -29.17 22.17 -14.34
CA ASN A 110 -28.60 20.98 -14.96
C ASN A 110 -29.23 19.70 -14.38
N LYS A 111 -29.42 18.68 -15.23
CA LYS A 111 -29.90 17.35 -14.83
C LYS A 111 -28.72 16.43 -14.53
N ILE A 112 -28.80 15.68 -13.44
CA ILE A 112 -27.79 14.73 -12.97
C ILE A 112 -28.44 13.35 -12.93
N THR A 113 -27.94 12.43 -13.72
CA THR A 113 -28.41 11.03 -13.71
C THR A 113 -27.52 10.20 -12.82
N ARG A 114 -28.07 9.40 -11.92
CA ARG A 114 -27.32 8.46 -11.06
C ARG A 114 -28.08 7.16 -10.89
N GLU A 115 -27.37 6.06 -10.74
CA GLU A 115 -27.95 4.76 -10.42
C GLU A 115 -27.82 4.52 -8.90
N PHE A 116 -28.96 4.40 -8.23
CA PHE A 116 -29.02 4.08 -6.81
C PHE A 116 -28.99 2.57 -6.67
N ILE A 117 -27.99 2.07 -5.95
CA ILE A 117 -27.82 0.62 -5.73
C ILE A 117 -28.03 0.27 -4.26
N SER A 118 -28.37 -0.98 -4.01
CA SER A 118 -28.45 -1.52 -2.65
C SER A 118 -27.12 -1.41 -1.90
N SER A 119 -27.19 -1.32 -0.57
CA SER A 119 -26.00 -1.36 0.29
C SER A 119 -25.19 -2.65 0.09
N THR A 120 -25.87 -3.78 -0.13
CA THR A 120 -25.24 -5.08 -0.39
C THR A 120 -24.45 -5.11 -1.70
N GLU A 121 -24.99 -4.50 -2.76
CA GLU A 121 -24.29 -4.39 -4.04
C GLU A 121 -23.08 -3.46 -3.94
N ALA A 122 -23.23 -2.33 -3.22
CA ALA A 122 -22.13 -1.43 -2.94
C ALA A 122 -20.96 -2.13 -2.21
N TYR A 123 -21.23 -2.89 -1.14
CA TYR A 123 -20.20 -3.66 -0.42
C TYR A 123 -19.57 -4.75 -1.28
N SER A 124 -20.36 -5.44 -2.10
CA SER A 124 -19.85 -6.43 -3.06
C SER A 124 -18.87 -5.79 -4.04
N ASN A 125 -19.22 -4.64 -4.60
CA ASN A 125 -18.37 -3.90 -5.54
C ASN A 125 -17.08 -3.40 -4.87
N VAL A 126 -17.14 -2.93 -3.63
CA VAL A 126 -15.95 -2.58 -2.84
C VAL A 126 -15.08 -3.82 -2.58
N GLY A 127 -15.70 -4.93 -2.19
CA GLY A 127 -15.02 -6.20 -1.90
C GLY A 127 -14.21 -6.73 -3.07
N LYS A 128 -14.73 -6.61 -4.31
CA LYS A 128 -14.03 -7.04 -5.54
C LYS A 128 -12.64 -6.41 -5.71
N PHE A 129 -12.41 -5.21 -5.18
CA PHE A 129 -11.11 -4.53 -5.26
C PHE A 129 -10.30 -4.66 -3.97
N ILE A 130 -10.95 -4.52 -2.81
CA ILE A 130 -10.24 -4.53 -1.53
C ILE A 130 -9.73 -5.93 -1.19
N ILE A 131 -10.52 -6.99 -1.41
CA ILE A 131 -10.15 -8.37 -1.06
C ILE A 131 -8.86 -8.82 -1.79
N PRO A 132 -8.74 -8.72 -3.13
CA PRO A 132 -7.51 -9.14 -3.80
C PRO A 132 -6.31 -8.27 -3.42
N LEU A 133 -6.50 -6.97 -3.19
CA LEU A 133 -5.43 -6.08 -2.73
C LEU A 133 -4.90 -6.53 -1.35
N LEU A 134 -5.79 -6.78 -0.40
CA LEU A 134 -5.42 -7.26 0.93
C LEU A 134 -4.79 -8.66 0.88
N ALA A 135 -5.26 -9.54 0.00
CA ALA A 135 -4.66 -10.85 -0.20
C ALA A 135 -3.21 -10.74 -0.69
N ILE A 136 -2.95 -9.90 -1.69
CA ILE A 136 -1.60 -9.65 -2.21
C ILE A 136 -0.70 -9.06 -1.13
N VAL A 137 -1.16 -8.03 -0.41
CA VAL A 137 -0.40 -7.42 0.69
C VAL A 137 -0.10 -8.46 1.77
N GLY A 138 -1.09 -9.27 2.15
CA GLY A 138 -0.93 -10.34 3.12
C GLY A 138 0.11 -11.39 2.70
N ILE A 139 0.08 -11.81 1.43
CA ILE A 139 1.08 -12.74 0.86
C ILE A 139 2.48 -12.12 0.90
N ILE A 140 2.63 -10.84 0.52
CA ILE A 140 3.91 -10.14 0.55
C ILE A 140 4.43 -10.00 1.99
N SER A 141 3.57 -9.62 2.93
CA SER A 141 3.94 -9.51 4.35
C SER A 141 4.35 -10.86 4.94
N LEU A 142 3.62 -11.94 4.65
CA LEU A 142 3.98 -13.29 5.06
C LEU A 142 5.29 -13.75 4.42
N GLY A 143 5.47 -13.51 3.13
CA GLY A 143 6.71 -13.81 2.41
C GLY A 143 7.91 -13.07 3.00
N GLY A 144 7.75 -11.79 3.34
CA GLY A 144 8.80 -10.98 3.98
C GLY A 144 9.27 -11.52 5.33
N VAL A 145 8.39 -12.19 6.09
CA VAL A 145 8.75 -12.85 7.35
C VAL A 145 9.31 -14.25 7.13
N MET A 146 8.69 -15.04 6.24
CA MET A 146 9.04 -16.45 6.05
C MET A 146 10.32 -16.65 5.24
N LEU A 147 10.58 -15.84 4.21
CA LEU A 147 11.78 -16.00 3.36
C LEU A 147 13.08 -15.89 4.17
N PRO A 148 13.29 -14.88 5.04
CA PRO A 148 14.50 -14.79 5.85
C PRO A 148 14.66 -15.94 6.85
N LEU A 149 13.56 -16.50 7.36
CA LEU A 149 13.59 -17.63 8.30
C LEU A 149 14.02 -18.93 7.60
N VAL A 150 13.53 -19.17 6.38
CA VAL A 150 13.84 -20.39 5.61
C VAL A 150 15.17 -20.28 4.86
N PHE A 151 15.43 -19.14 4.23
CA PHE A 151 16.60 -18.93 3.36
C PHE A 151 17.72 -18.11 4.01
N GLY A 152 17.64 -17.85 5.33
CA GLY A 152 18.66 -17.14 6.07
C GLY A 152 20.00 -17.88 6.05
N ARG A 153 20.86 -17.54 5.07
CA ARG A 153 22.23 -18.06 4.98
C ARG A 153 22.99 -17.70 6.26
N LYS A 154 23.56 -18.71 6.93
CA LYS A 154 24.51 -18.52 8.02
C LYS A 154 25.74 -17.80 7.45
N LYS A 155 25.86 -16.48 7.70
CA LYS A 155 27.08 -15.75 7.37
C LYS A 155 28.15 -16.17 8.37
N THR A 156 29.19 -16.85 7.89
CA THR A 156 30.39 -17.14 8.68
C THR A 156 31.12 -15.83 8.95
N HIS A 157 31.45 -15.58 10.21
CA HIS A 157 32.19 -14.38 10.61
C HIS A 157 33.64 -14.51 10.15
N GLN A 158 34.10 -13.55 9.33
CA GLN A 158 35.51 -13.43 8.97
C GLN A 158 36.18 -12.40 9.92
N PRO A 159 37.28 -12.76 10.60
CA PRO A 159 38.06 -11.83 11.42
C PRO A 159 38.49 -10.60 10.62
N GLY A 160 38.49 -9.42 11.25
CA GLY A 160 38.87 -8.15 10.63
C GLY A 160 37.81 -7.51 9.71
N VAL A 161 36.77 -8.25 9.31
CA VAL A 161 35.71 -7.74 8.42
C VAL A 161 34.42 -7.50 9.20
N TYR A 162 34.17 -6.23 9.51
CA TYR A 162 32.94 -5.79 10.17
C TYR A 162 32.06 -4.98 9.22
N GLY A 163 30.76 -5.26 9.20
CA GLY A 163 29.78 -4.51 8.39
C GLY A 163 29.58 -3.08 8.88
N ALA A 164 28.74 -2.31 8.17
CA ALA A 164 28.55 -0.88 8.44
C ALA A 164 28.06 -0.54 9.86
N ALA A 165 27.37 -1.47 10.55
CA ALA A 165 26.95 -1.28 11.94
C ALA A 165 28.06 -1.58 12.98
N GLY A 166 29.26 -1.93 12.51
CA GLY A 166 30.44 -2.26 13.31
C GLY A 166 30.43 -3.68 13.90
N GLY A 167 31.52 -4.02 14.59
CA GLY A 167 31.64 -5.24 15.37
C GLY A 167 31.09 -5.10 16.79
N ALA A 168 30.72 -6.22 17.38
CA ALA A 168 30.44 -6.37 18.79
C ALA A 168 31.20 -7.58 19.34
N VAL A 169 31.49 -7.55 20.64
CA VAL A 169 31.99 -8.70 21.38
C VAL A 169 30.83 -9.29 22.18
N CYS A 170 30.62 -10.60 22.10
CA CYS A 170 29.54 -11.23 22.83
C CYS A 170 29.86 -11.28 24.34
N PRO A 171 28.97 -10.82 25.23
CA PRO A 171 29.22 -10.87 26.67
C PRO A 171 29.19 -12.30 27.24
N LYS A 172 28.63 -13.28 26.50
CA LYS A 172 28.48 -14.66 26.97
C LYS A 172 29.62 -15.58 26.54
N CYS A 173 30.12 -15.44 25.32
CA CYS A 173 31.21 -16.27 24.80
C CYS A 173 32.50 -15.49 24.52
N GLY A 174 32.51 -14.16 24.64
CA GLY A 174 33.71 -13.34 24.45
C GLY A 174 34.22 -13.23 23.00
N LEU A 175 33.55 -13.86 22.04
CA LEU A 175 33.95 -13.89 20.63
C LEU A 175 33.42 -12.68 19.84
N PRO A 176 34.18 -12.19 18.84
CA PRO A 176 33.78 -11.08 17.99
C PRO A 176 32.74 -11.53 16.96
N PHE A 177 31.82 -10.63 16.61
CA PHE A 177 30.89 -10.82 15.49
C PHE A 177 30.44 -9.48 14.90
N SER A 178 29.95 -9.51 13.67
CA SER A 178 29.42 -8.32 12.99
C SER A 178 27.97 -8.03 13.42
N ARG A 179 27.67 -6.75 13.67
CA ARG A 179 26.32 -6.30 14.00
C ARG A 179 25.52 -6.13 12.71
N SER A 180 24.27 -6.58 12.71
CA SER A 180 23.34 -6.26 11.63
C SER A 180 22.92 -4.79 11.66
N ILE A 181 22.82 -4.18 10.47
CA ILE A 181 22.31 -2.81 10.29
C ILE A 181 20.84 -2.72 10.73
N PHE A 182 20.05 -3.74 10.40
CA PHE A 182 18.60 -3.79 10.65
C PHE A 182 18.21 -4.33 12.03
N ALA A 183 19.17 -4.63 12.91
CA ALA A 183 18.82 -5.09 14.25
C ALA A 183 18.21 -3.96 15.10
N PRO A 184 17.19 -4.26 15.92
CA PRO A 184 16.54 -3.29 16.80
C PRO A 184 17.55 -2.60 17.72
N ASN A 185 17.46 -1.27 17.81
CA ASN A 185 18.28 -0.47 18.71
C ASN A 185 17.52 -0.24 20.04
N LEU A 186 18.02 -0.78 21.14
CA LEU A 186 17.40 -0.72 22.47
C LEU A 186 18.10 0.31 23.36
N LEU A 187 18.44 1.49 22.80
CA LEU A 187 19.15 2.61 23.42
C LEU A 187 20.61 2.33 23.84
N ILE A 188 20.85 1.30 24.64
CA ILE A 188 22.18 0.91 25.15
C ILE A 188 22.99 0.04 24.17
N GLY A 189 22.34 -0.45 23.11
CA GLY A 189 22.96 -1.35 22.14
C GLY A 189 21.93 -1.96 21.20
N LYS A 190 22.40 -2.76 20.24
CA LYS A 190 21.54 -3.48 19.30
C LYS A 190 21.24 -4.88 19.83
N LEU A 191 19.98 -5.31 19.72
CA LEU A 191 19.60 -6.69 20.03
C LEU A 191 20.10 -7.61 18.92
N GLN A 192 21.08 -8.44 19.24
CA GLN A 192 21.69 -9.37 18.28
C GLN A 192 21.67 -10.79 18.83
N ARG A 193 21.55 -11.77 17.94
CA ARG A 193 21.83 -13.17 18.23
C ARG A 193 23.27 -13.47 17.88
N CYS A 194 24.05 -13.97 18.84
CA CYS A 194 25.45 -14.31 18.60
C CYS A 194 25.56 -15.50 17.61
N PRO A 195 26.38 -15.42 16.54
CA PRO A 195 26.55 -16.52 15.59
C PRO A 195 27.33 -17.70 16.18
N HIS A 196 28.15 -17.47 17.22
CA HIS A 196 28.98 -18.51 17.83
C HIS A 196 28.21 -19.32 18.88
N CYS A 197 27.62 -18.66 19.88
CA CYS A 197 26.91 -19.34 20.97
C CYS A 197 25.38 -19.40 20.80
N GLY A 198 24.82 -18.73 19.78
CA GLY A 198 23.38 -18.72 19.49
C GLY A 198 22.50 -17.93 20.46
N LYS A 199 23.06 -17.37 21.54
CA LYS A 199 22.33 -16.62 22.58
C LYS A 199 22.05 -15.18 22.14
N TRP A 200 20.89 -14.65 22.55
CA TRP A 200 20.52 -13.25 22.35
C TRP A 200 21.17 -12.36 23.41
N SER A 201 21.63 -11.19 22.99
CA SER A 201 22.21 -10.18 23.87
C SER A 201 22.08 -8.79 23.26
N ILE A 202 21.95 -7.78 24.11
CA ILE A 202 22.01 -6.37 23.72
C ILE A 202 23.48 -5.96 23.74
N VAL A 203 24.02 -5.60 22.57
CA VAL A 203 25.46 -5.31 22.42
C VAL A 203 25.71 -3.91 21.88
N PRO A 204 26.56 -3.10 22.55
CA PRO A 204 27.04 -1.84 22.01
C PRO A 204 28.03 -2.10 20.86
N ARG A 205 28.48 -1.02 20.20
CA ARG A 205 29.59 -1.11 19.25
C ARG A 205 30.89 -1.29 20.05
N ALA A 206 31.67 -2.32 19.72
CA ALA A 206 32.97 -2.51 20.36
C ALA A 206 34.03 -1.56 19.79
N SER A 207 35.01 -1.19 20.62
CA SER A 207 36.20 -0.45 20.18
C SER A 207 37.10 -1.33 19.30
N LYS A 208 37.98 -0.70 18.51
CA LYS A 208 38.93 -1.45 17.67
C LYS A 208 39.83 -2.40 18.47
N GLN A 209 40.29 -1.95 19.64
CA GLN A 209 41.12 -2.75 20.55
C GLN A 209 40.35 -3.96 21.09
N ALA A 210 39.12 -3.75 21.59
CA ALA A 210 38.29 -4.84 22.11
C ALA A 210 37.96 -5.91 21.05
N LEU A 211 37.84 -5.51 19.78
CA LEU A 211 37.66 -6.43 18.66
C LEU A 211 38.95 -7.22 18.36
N ALA A 212 40.10 -6.56 18.33
CA ALA A 212 41.39 -7.23 18.14
C ALA A 212 41.67 -8.27 19.24
N ASP A 213 41.41 -7.94 20.50
CA ASP A 213 41.57 -8.87 21.62
C ASP A 213 40.63 -10.08 21.50
N ALA A 214 39.40 -9.85 21.07
CA ALA A 214 38.42 -10.92 20.86
C ALA A 214 38.77 -11.80 19.65
N GLU A 215 39.35 -11.23 18.59
CA GLU A 215 39.86 -11.98 17.43
C GLU A 215 41.04 -12.89 17.81
N LEU A 216 41.93 -12.42 18.70
CA LEU A 216 43.00 -13.26 19.25
C LEU A 216 42.44 -14.46 20.03
N ARG A 217 41.37 -14.26 20.82
CA ARG A 217 40.67 -15.37 21.50
C ARG A 217 40.03 -16.35 20.52
N LEU A 218 39.40 -15.84 19.46
CA LEU A 218 38.84 -16.69 18.40
C LEU A 218 39.94 -17.51 17.70
N ALA A 219 41.12 -16.92 17.49
CA ALA A 219 42.27 -17.59 16.90
C ALA A 219 42.92 -18.63 17.83
N SER A 220 42.91 -18.41 19.15
CA SER A 220 43.37 -19.41 20.13
C SER A 220 42.38 -20.57 20.24
N ASP A 221 41.08 -20.29 20.24
CA ASP A 221 40.05 -21.32 20.30
C ASP A 221 40.02 -22.15 19.02
N GLY A 222 40.20 -21.52 17.85
CA GLY A 222 40.34 -22.21 16.57
C GLY A 222 41.61 -23.07 16.44
N LYS A 223 42.64 -22.82 17.26
CA LYS A 223 43.84 -23.70 17.35
C LYS A 223 43.58 -24.97 18.15
N ILE A 224 42.58 -25.00 19.02
CA ILE A 224 42.19 -26.19 19.78
C ILE A 224 41.51 -27.23 18.89
N ASP A 225 40.86 -26.82 17.79
CA ASP A 225 40.21 -27.74 16.85
C ASP A 225 41.15 -28.32 15.76
N ILE A 226 42.35 -27.75 15.55
CA ILE A 226 43.30 -28.29 14.54
C ILE A 226 43.96 -29.60 15.02
N ASN A 227 43.99 -29.84 16.34
CA ASN A 227 44.41 -31.12 16.92
C ASN A 227 43.27 -32.13 17.07
N LYS A 228 42.04 -31.77 16.70
CA LYS A 228 40.90 -32.70 16.66
C LYS A 228 40.50 -33.11 15.25
N SER A 229 41.08 -32.48 14.22
CA SER A 229 40.83 -32.83 12.82
C SER A 229 42.09 -33.24 12.03
N THR A 230 43.15 -33.69 12.70
CA THR A 230 44.24 -34.35 11.99
C THR A 230 43.89 -35.82 11.78
N GLY A 231 43.36 -36.13 10.60
CA GLY A 231 43.38 -37.49 10.05
C GLY A 231 44.79 -38.11 9.97
N LYS A 232 45.83 -37.38 10.40
CA LYS A 232 47.19 -37.85 10.58
C LYS A 232 47.34 -38.82 11.77
N ASP A 233 46.52 -38.67 12.82
CA ASP A 233 46.56 -39.57 13.98
C ASP A 233 45.76 -40.85 13.69
N GLU A 234 44.59 -40.73 13.05
CA GLU A 234 43.81 -41.86 12.54
C GLU A 234 44.60 -42.71 11.52
N VAL A 235 45.30 -42.07 10.58
CA VAL A 235 46.15 -42.79 9.61
C VAL A 235 47.34 -43.47 10.30
N ARG A 236 47.89 -42.89 11.37
CA ARG A 236 48.96 -43.55 12.15
C ARG A 236 48.44 -44.78 12.87
N GLN A 237 47.24 -44.67 13.44
CA GLN A 237 46.57 -45.76 14.13
C GLN A 237 46.25 -46.92 13.17
N MET A 238 45.74 -46.63 11.97
CA MET A 238 45.50 -47.64 10.93
C MET A 238 46.78 -48.33 10.44
N ILE A 239 47.90 -47.61 10.36
CA ILE A 239 49.22 -48.19 9.97
C ILE A 239 49.80 -49.07 11.08
N GLU A 240 49.58 -48.71 12.35
CA GLU A 240 49.99 -49.53 13.49
C GLU A 240 49.14 -50.80 13.60
N ASP A 241 47.82 -50.70 13.45
CA ASP A 241 46.91 -51.86 13.48
C ASP A 241 47.23 -52.86 12.35
N SER A 242 47.59 -52.36 11.16
CA SER A 242 47.99 -53.21 10.02
C SER A 242 49.35 -53.91 10.21
N ARG A 243 50.16 -53.52 11.21
CA ARG A 243 51.48 -54.13 11.47
C ARG A 243 51.40 -55.38 12.34
N PHE A 244 50.32 -55.55 13.09
CA PHE A 244 50.16 -56.65 14.05
C PHE A 244 49.17 -57.73 13.58
N GLU A 245 48.58 -57.58 12.39
CA GLU A 245 47.82 -58.63 11.73
C GLU A 245 48.74 -59.47 10.83
N GLU A 246 49.48 -60.41 11.45
CA GLU A 246 50.07 -61.59 10.79
C GLU A 246 49.53 -62.87 11.42
#